data_AF-A0A936CU79-F1
#
_entry.id   AF-A0A936CU79-F1
#
_cell.length_a   1.000
_cell.length_b   1.000
_cell.length_c   1.000
_cell.angle_alpha   90.00
_cell.angle_beta   90.00
_cell.angle_gamma   90.00
#
_symmetry.space_group_name_H-M   'P 1'
#
loop_
_entity.id
_entity.type
_entity.pdbx_description
1 polymer ?
#
loop_
_entity_poly.entity_id
_entity_poly.type
_entity_poly.pdbx_seq_one_letter_code
_entity_poly.pdbx_strand_id
1 'polypeptide(L)'
;MPKKAPNKEAAYAYLNAMLDAKAMADLAAASFYAPANGVALLDADLKSRIDFSEAERTRLKFPDYGYVAKNTAEWQDGGTRMLRETEPLTARPLRGVPLHP
;
A
#
# COMPACT_ATOMS: atom_id res chain seq x y z
N MET A 1 -6.78 11.38 -11.23
CA MET A 1 -7.40 12.68 -10.90
C MET A 1 -8.91 12.57 -10.93
N PRO A 2 -9.65 12.93 -9.88
CA PRO A 2 -11.11 12.91 -9.89
C PRO A 2 -11.67 13.77 -11.04
N LYS A 3 -12.69 13.27 -11.75
CA LYS A 3 -13.28 13.96 -12.92
C LYS A 3 -13.75 15.38 -12.58
N LYS A 4 -14.28 15.56 -11.37
CA LYS A 4 -14.84 16.83 -10.84
C LYS A 4 -13.95 17.47 -9.76
N ALA A 5 -12.63 17.26 -9.79
CA ALA A 5 -11.74 17.92 -8.83
C ALA A 5 -11.87 19.47 -8.97
N PRO A 6 -12.02 20.21 -7.87
CA PRO A 6 -12.26 21.66 -7.90
C PRO A 6 -11.05 22.45 -8.41
N ASN A 7 -9.84 21.91 -8.24
CA ASN A 7 -8.62 22.46 -8.82
C ASN A 7 -7.69 21.33 -9.29
N LYS A 8 -7.82 20.96 -10.57
CA LYS A 8 -7.02 19.89 -11.18
C LYS A 8 -5.55 20.27 -11.31
N GLU A 9 -5.28 21.54 -11.63
CA GLU A 9 -3.93 22.04 -11.86
C GLU A 9 -3.08 21.92 -10.60
N ALA A 10 -3.56 22.47 -9.48
CA ALA A 10 -2.85 22.35 -8.20
C ALA A 10 -2.70 20.88 -7.76
N ALA A 11 -3.71 20.05 -8.02
CA ALA A 11 -3.64 18.63 -7.70
C ALA A 11 -2.58 17.89 -8.55
N TYR A 12 -2.41 18.24 -9.82
CA TYR A 12 -1.32 17.70 -10.64
C TYR A 12 0.05 18.25 -10.22
N ALA A 13 0.15 19.53 -9.88
CA ALA A 13 1.38 20.12 -9.36
C ALA A 13 1.85 19.39 -8.09
N TYR A 14 0.92 19.12 -7.17
CA TYR A 14 1.19 18.33 -5.97
C TYR A 14 1.64 16.90 -6.29
N LEU A 15 0.91 16.18 -7.15
CA LEU A 15 1.26 14.80 -7.50
C LEU A 15 2.62 14.72 -8.20
N ASN A 16 2.94 15.66 -9.08
CA ASN A 16 4.25 15.72 -9.74
C ASN A 16 5.37 16.00 -8.72
N ALA A 17 5.15 16.90 -7.76
CA ALA A 17 6.11 17.16 -6.70
C ALA A 17 6.34 15.92 -5.82
N MET A 18 5.30 15.12 -5.55
CA MET A 18 5.46 13.85 -4.83
C MET A 18 6.18 12.77 -5.63
N LEU A 19 6.20 12.85 -6.96
CA LEU A 19 6.92 11.92 -7.84
C LEU A 19 8.39 12.31 -8.07
N ASP A 20 8.81 13.46 -7.53
CA ASP A 20 10.23 13.83 -7.52
C ASP A 20 11.08 12.76 -6.81
N ALA A 21 12.28 12.53 -7.34
CA ALA A 21 13.14 11.44 -6.91
C ALA A 21 13.57 11.57 -5.44
N LYS A 22 13.78 12.79 -4.95
CA LYS A 22 14.09 13.05 -3.54
C LYS A 22 12.84 12.94 -2.67
N ALA A 23 11.72 13.52 -3.11
CA ALA A 23 10.47 13.46 -2.37
C ALA A 23 10.00 12.01 -2.13
N MET A 24 10.13 11.15 -3.14
CA MET A 24 9.84 9.72 -3.02
C MET A 24 10.78 9.00 -2.04
N ALA A 25 12.06 9.35 -2.03
CA ALA A 25 13.02 8.77 -1.08
C ALA A 25 12.68 9.18 0.37
N ASP A 26 12.36 10.45 0.59
CA ASP A 26 11.97 10.96 1.90
C ASP A 26 10.66 10.30 2.39
N LEU A 27 9.69 10.08 1.51
CA LEU A 27 8.45 9.36 1.83
C LEU A 27 8.71 7.88 2.13
N ALA A 28 9.60 7.22 1.38
CA ALA A 28 9.97 5.84 1.61
C ALA A 28 10.67 5.65 2.96
N ALA A 29 11.55 6.60 3.35
CA ALA A 29 12.19 6.61 4.66
C ALA A 29 11.18 6.78 5.80
N ALA A 30 10.18 7.64 5.62
CA ALA A 30 9.16 7.90 6.64
C ALA A 30 8.14 6.76 6.81
N SER A 31 7.85 6.02 5.74
CA SER A 31 6.77 5.03 5.70
C SER A 31 7.23 3.58 5.65
N PHE A 32 8.52 3.35 5.37
CA PHE A 32 9.13 2.04 5.15
C PHE A 32 8.50 1.24 3.99
N TYR A 33 7.86 1.90 3.03
CA TYR A 33 7.41 1.30 1.77
C TYR A 33 8.46 1.47 0.66
N ALA A 34 8.65 0.42 -0.15
CA ALA A 34 9.41 0.52 -1.39
C ALA A 34 8.82 1.60 -2.32
N PRO A 35 9.64 2.46 -2.95
CA PRO A 35 9.15 3.45 -3.91
C PRO A 35 8.42 2.81 -5.11
N ALA A 36 7.45 3.54 -5.66
CA ALA A 36 6.63 3.05 -6.77
C ALA A 36 7.40 2.87 -8.10
N ASN A 37 8.63 3.40 -8.21
CA ASN A 37 9.49 3.26 -9.38
C ASN A 37 10.97 3.25 -8.97
N GLY A 38 11.87 2.98 -9.93
CA GLY A 38 13.30 2.85 -9.67
C GLY A 38 14.10 4.16 -9.63
N VAL A 39 13.47 5.34 -9.75
CA VAL A 39 14.20 6.62 -9.82
C VAL A 39 14.41 7.30 -8.47
N ALA A 40 13.76 6.83 -7.40
CA ALA A 40 13.93 7.40 -6.07
C ALA A 40 15.39 7.31 -5.58
N LEU A 41 15.89 8.41 -5.02
CA LEU A 41 17.27 8.53 -4.53
C LEU A 41 17.41 7.96 -3.11
N LEU A 42 17.21 6.65 -2.96
CA LEU A 42 17.37 5.96 -1.67
C LEU A 42 18.84 5.85 -1.27
N ASP A 43 19.13 6.07 0.01
CA ASP A 43 20.41 5.66 0.57
C ASP A 43 20.54 4.12 0.57
N ALA A 44 21.79 3.63 0.59
CA ALA A 44 22.05 2.20 0.44
C ALA A 44 21.51 1.35 1.61
N ASP A 45 21.54 1.87 2.85
CA ASP A 45 21.04 1.15 4.03
C ASP A 45 19.53 0.98 3.93
N LEU A 46 18.82 2.09 3.70
CA LEU A 46 17.37 2.09 3.54
C LEU A 46 16.94 1.21 2.38
N LYS A 47 17.59 1.34 1.22
CA LYS A 47 17.29 0.50 0.03
C LYS A 47 17.40 -0.98 0.35
N SER A 48 18.41 -1.40 1.11
CA SER A 48 18.61 -2.80 1.49
C SER A 48 17.51 -3.34 2.42
N ARG A 49 16.81 -2.45 3.14
CA ARG A 49 15.80 -2.80 4.12
C ARG A 49 14.38 -2.81 3.55
N ILE A 50 14.10 -1.95 2.57
CA ILE A 50 12.72 -1.71 2.12
C ILE A 50 12.47 -2.07 0.66
N ASP A 51 13.51 -2.14 -0.18
CA ASP A 51 13.35 -2.37 -1.60
C ASP A 51 13.62 -3.85 -1.95
N PHE A 52 13.05 -4.30 -3.07
CA PHE A 52 13.25 -5.64 -3.58
C PHE A 52 14.53 -5.72 -4.40
N SER A 53 15.30 -6.81 -4.23
CA SER A 53 16.37 -7.18 -5.13
C SER A 53 15.85 -7.49 -6.54
N GLU A 54 16.74 -7.49 -7.54
CA GLU A 54 16.35 -7.85 -8.91
C GLU A 54 15.73 -9.25 -9.00
N ALA A 55 16.31 -10.22 -8.29
CA ALA A 55 15.78 -11.58 -8.23
C ALA A 55 14.38 -11.63 -7.61
N GLU A 56 14.10 -10.85 -6.56
CA GLU A 56 12.77 -10.76 -5.96
C GLU A 56 11.76 -10.07 -6.87
N ARG A 57 12.17 -9.01 -7.58
CA ARG A 57 11.30 -8.28 -8.53
C ARG A 57 10.77 -9.19 -9.63
N THR A 58 11.58 -10.13 -10.13
CA THR A 58 11.13 -11.10 -11.15
C THR A 58 10.07 -12.09 -10.64
N ARG A 59 9.99 -12.26 -9.31
CA ARG A 59 9.01 -13.15 -8.67
C ARG A 59 7.70 -12.44 -8.31
N LEU A 60 7.66 -11.11 -8.36
CA LEU A 60 6.44 -10.34 -8.08
C LEU A 60 5.32 -10.74 -9.04
N LYS A 61 4.13 -10.94 -8.49
CA LYS A 61 2.90 -11.22 -9.24
C LYS A 61 2.03 -9.98 -9.20
N PHE A 62 1.92 -9.32 -10.34
CA PHE A 62 1.05 -8.16 -10.48
C PHE A 62 -0.37 -8.61 -10.81
N PRO A 63 -1.40 -8.02 -10.19
CA PRO A 63 -2.77 -8.33 -10.54
C PRO A 63 -3.05 -8.00 -12.01
N ASP A 64 -3.78 -8.88 -12.71
CA ASP A 64 -4.44 -8.51 -13.96
C ASP A 64 -5.60 -7.58 -13.62
N TYR A 65 -5.38 -6.27 -13.76
CA TYR A 65 -6.40 -5.27 -13.42
C TYR A 65 -7.68 -5.39 -14.26
N GLY A 66 -7.62 -5.95 -15.47
CA GLY A 66 -8.80 -6.20 -16.29
C GLY A 66 -9.64 -7.35 -15.76
N TYR A 67 -9.00 -8.46 -15.36
CA TYR A 67 -9.67 -9.56 -14.69
C TYR A 67 -10.20 -9.14 -13.32
N VAL A 68 -9.39 -8.47 -12.51
CA VAL A 68 -9.81 -7.95 -11.19
C VAL A 68 -11.03 -7.05 -11.34
N ALA A 69 -11.01 -6.08 -12.26
CA ALA A 69 -12.14 -5.16 -12.44
C ALA A 69 -13.45 -5.87 -12.81
N LYS A 70 -13.39 -6.94 -13.61
CA LYS A 70 -14.58 -7.74 -13.98
C LYS A 70 -15.19 -8.50 -12.80
N ASN A 71 -14.36 -8.95 -11.86
CA ASN A 71 -14.78 -9.84 -10.75
C ASN A 71 -14.90 -9.12 -9.39
N THR A 72 -14.47 -7.86 -9.29
CA THR A 72 -14.37 -7.12 -8.03
C THR A 72 -15.71 -7.05 -7.26
N ALA A 73 -16.84 -6.89 -7.94
CA ALA A 73 -18.14 -6.79 -7.29
C ALA A 73 -18.51 -8.08 -6.55
N GLU A 74 -18.36 -9.23 -7.21
CA GLU A 74 -18.62 -10.55 -6.61
C GLU A 74 -17.73 -10.80 -5.39
N TRP A 75 -16.44 -10.46 -5.48
CA TRP A 75 -15.51 -10.63 -4.36
C TRP A 75 -15.85 -9.73 -3.17
N GLN A 76 -16.30 -8.49 -3.41
CA GLN A 76 -16.74 -7.60 -2.33
C GLN A 76 -18.01 -8.10 -1.64
N ASP A 77 -18.99 -8.57 -2.41
CA ASP A 77 -20.23 -9.12 -1.87
C ASP A 77 -19.97 -10.41 -1.09
N GLY A 78 -19.16 -11.31 -1.64
CA GLY A 78 -18.74 -12.54 -0.98
C GLY A 78 -17.96 -12.28 0.30
N GLY A 79 -17.00 -11.36 0.28
CA GLY A 79 -16.24 -10.96 1.47
C GLY A 79 -17.12 -10.31 2.54
N THR A 80 -18.04 -9.43 2.13
CA THR A 80 -19.00 -8.80 3.05
C THR A 80 -19.93 -9.83 3.68
N ARG A 81 -20.39 -10.81 2.91
CA ARG A 81 -21.20 -11.93 3.40
C ARG A 81 -20.43 -12.77 4.41
N MET A 82 -19.19 -13.16 4.09
CA MET A 82 -18.32 -13.91 5.00
C MET A 82 -18.16 -13.19 6.35
N LEU A 83 -17.87 -11.89 6.34
CA LEU A 83 -17.70 -11.08 7.56
C LEU A 83 -18.97 -10.95 8.40
N ARG A 84 -20.16 -11.08 7.79
CA ARG A 84 -21.45 -11.04 8.49
C ARG A 84 -21.86 -12.40 9.06
N GLU A 85 -21.49 -13.48 8.39
CA GLU A 85 -21.80 -14.87 8.80
C GLU A 85 -20.82 -15.39 9.87
N THR A 86 -19.61 -14.82 9.96
CA THR A 86 -18.77 -14.96 11.14
C THR A 86 -19.34 -14.08 12.26
N GLU A 87 -19.90 -14.71 13.31
CA GLU A 87 -20.33 -14.04 14.55
C GLU A 87 -19.29 -12.99 15.03
N PRO A 88 -19.72 -11.92 15.75
CA PRO A 88 -18.80 -10.92 16.24
C PRO A 88 -17.72 -11.64 17.05
N LEU A 89 -16.47 -11.24 16.88
CA LEU A 89 -15.44 -11.52 17.88
C LEU A 89 -15.92 -10.89 19.19
N THR A 90 -16.78 -11.56 19.96
CA THR A 90 -16.97 -11.27 21.36
C THR A 90 -15.57 -11.37 21.93
N ALA A 91 -15.02 -10.20 22.28
CA ALA A 91 -13.65 -10.02 22.70
C ALA A 91 -13.25 -11.19 23.60
N ARG A 92 -12.44 -12.12 23.08
CA ARG A 92 -11.78 -13.08 23.95
C ARG A 92 -10.92 -12.22 24.86
N PRO A 93 -11.13 -12.21 26.19
CA PRO A 93 -10.25 -11.47 27.07
C PRO A 93 -8.84 -12.00 26.81
N LEU A 94 -7.94 -11.10 26.43
CA LEU A 94 -6.52 -11.41 26.27
C LEU A 94 -6.07 -11.95 27.63
N ARG A 95 -5.88 -13.27 27.70
CA ARG A 95 -5.52 -13.95 28.94
C ARG A 95 -4.08 -13.54 29.24
N GLY A 96 -3.94 -12.65 30.24
CA GLY A 96 -2.72 -12.25 30.94
C GLY A 96 -1.40 -12.36 30.18
N VAL A 97 -0.98 -11.28 29.53
CA VAL A 97 0.45 -11.03 29.34
C VAL A 97 0.88 -10.13 30.50
N PRO A 98 1.68 -10.62 31.47
CA PRO A 98 2.19 -9.76 32.53
C PRO A 98 3.14 -8.74 31.91
N LEU A 99 2.86 -7.46 32.10
CA LEU A 99 3.84 -6.41 31.90
C LEU A 99 4.87 -6.57 33.03
N HIS A 100 6.08 -7.00 32.68
CA HIS A 100 7.22 -6.96 33.60
C HIS A 100 7.57 -5.51 33.96
N PRO A 101 8.15 -5.29 35.16
CA PRO A 101 8.27 -3.97 35.79
C PRO A 101 9.13 -2.97 35.02
#